data_AF-A0A0F6W8R0-F1
#
_entry.id   AF-A0A0F6W8R0-F1
#
_cell.length_a   1.000
_cell.length_b   1.000
_cell.length_c   1.000
_cell.angle_alpha   90.00
_cell.angle_beta   90.00
_cell.angle_gamma   90.00
#
_symmetry.space_group_name_H-M   'P 1'
#
loop_
_entity.id
_entity.type
_entity.pdbx_description
1 polymer ?
#
loop_
_entity_poly.entity_id
_entity_poly.type
_entity_poly.pdbx_seq_one_letter_code
_entity_poly.pdbx_strand_id
1 'polypeptide(L)'
;MTEPWLLHLPHRALRVGLDVARIARARGDLRDPRELEFRFGLHSHERRFVRELLAARTQLWVFRCDQLRACGDLVVVDMSAPRALRRCVVVELKQRVRVRAAPNHVQLANHTIAVAELAARGIVAPDPPVTALLGEVGVGTFAS
;
A
#
# COMPACT_ATOMS: atom_id res chain seq x y z
N MET A 1 -2.99 -14.47 -16.23
CA MET A 1 -2.52 -13.25 -15.54
C MET A 1 -2.26 -13.63 -14.10
N THR A 2 -1.09 -13.30 -13.55
CA THR A 2 -0.78 -13.56 -12.13
C THR A 2 -1.66 -12.68 -11.24
N GLU A 3 -2.20 -13.25 -10.16
CA GLU A 3 -3.02 -12.51 -9.20
C GLU A 3 -2.24 -11.35 -8.56
N PRO A 4 -2.79 -10.12 -8.57
CA PRO A 4 -2.09 -8.96 -8.05
C PRO A 4 -1.90 -9.04 -6.54
N TRP A 5 -0.72 -8.66 -6.07
CA TRP A 5 -0.38 -8.45 -4.67
C TRP A 5 -0.82 -7.07 -4.18
N LEU A 6 -0.95 -6.10 -5.10
CA LEU A 6 -1.18 -4.71 -4.78
C LEU A 6 -2.31 -4.07 -5.59
N LEU A 7 -3.20 -3.38 -4.87
CA LEU A 7 -4.22 -2.50 -5.43
C LEU A 7 -3.86 -1.03 -5.17
N HIS A 8 -3.51 -0.24 -6.20
CA HIS A 8 -3.26 1.20 -5.96
C HIS A 8 -4.57 1.96 -5.69
N LEU A 9 -4.56 2.69 -4.58
CA LEU A 9 -5.61 3.56 -4.10
C LEU A 9 -5.35 4.99 -4.60
N PRO A 10 -5.97 5.41 -5.73
CA PRO A 10 -5.65 6.70 -6.32
C PRO A 10 -6.24 7.85 -5.52
N HIS A 11 -5.64 9.03 -5.58
CA HIS A 11 -6.19 10.26 -4.95
C HIS A 11 -7.65 10.54 -5.31
N ARG A 12 -8.08 10.21 -6.54
CA ARG A 12 -9.49 10.37 -6.94
C ARG A 12 -10.45 9.54 -6.07
N ALA A 13 -10.00 8.45 -5.46
CA ALA A 13 -10.78 7.63 -4.54
C ALA A 13 -11.18 8.39 -3.27
N LEU A 14 -10.47 9.46 -2.89
CA LEU A 14 -10.90 10.34 -1.80
C LEU A 14 -12.24 11.03 -2.08
N ARG A 15 -12.56 11.30 -3.34
CA ARG A 15 -13.78 12.00 -3.76
C ARG A 15 -14.98 11.07 -3.94
N VAL A 16 -14.73 9.87 -4.47
CA VAL A 16 -15.78 8.89 -4.82
C VAL A 16 -15.98 7.80 -3.77
N GLY A 17 -15.11 7.77 -2.74
CA GLY A 17 -15.06 6.72 -1.74
C GLY A 17 -13.98 5.67 -2.02
N LEU A 18 -13.41 5.13 -0.94
CA LEU A 18 -12.46 4.00 -0.97
C LEU A 18 -13.22 2.66 -1.08
N ASP A 19 -14.02 2.52 -2.13
CA ASP A 19 -14.66 1.26 -2.53
C ASP A 19 -13.64 0.43 -3.34
N VAL A 20 -13.11 -0.63 -2.72
CA VAL A 20 -11.98 -1.37 -3.29
C VAL A 20 -12.40 -2.22 -4.47
N ALA A 21 -13.61 -2.79 -4.47
CA ALA A 21 -14.15 -3.52 -5.61
C ALA A 21 -14.29 -2.61 -6.84
N ARG A 22 -14.79 -1.38 -6.66
CA ARG A 22 -14.88 -0.38 -7.74
C ARG A 22 -13.49 0.03 -8.24
N ILE A 23 -12.54 0.26 -7.35
CA ILE A 23 -11.16 0.64 -7.71
C ILE A 23 -10.46 -0.49 -8.49
N ALA A 24 -10.63 -1.75 -8.06
CA ALA A 24 -10.04 -2.92 -8.69
C ALA A 24 -10.64 -3.17 -10.08
N ARG A 25 -11.98 -3.10 -10.22
CA ARG A 25 -12.66 -3.20 -11.53
C ARG A 25 -12.22 -2.13 -12.52
N ALA A 26 -12.02 -0.89 -12.06
CA ALA A 26 -11.50 0.19 -12.91
C ALA A 26 -10.07 -0.06 -13.43
N ARG A 27 -9.39 -1.10 -12.92
CA ARG A 27 -8.07 -1.56 -13.37
C ARG A 27 -8.12 -2.90 -14.11
N GLY A 28 -9.32 -3.39 -14.44
CA GLY A 28 -9.51 -4.65 -15.16
C GLY A 28 -9.56 -5.89 -14.26
N ASP A 29 -9.67 -5.73 -12.94
CA ASP A 29 -9.90 -6.88 -12.06
C ASP A 29 -11.39 -7.25 -12.04
N LEU A 30 -11.71 -8.36 -12.72
CA LEU A 30 -13.10 -8.79 -12.96
C LEU A 30 -13.61 -9.81 -11.93
N ARG A 31 -12.86 -10.03 -10.84
CA ARG A 31 -13.27 -10.94 -9.77
C ARG A 31 -14.54 -10.47 -9.06
N ASP A 32 -15.12 -11.38 -8.28
CA ASP A 32 -16.30 -11.08 -7.49
C ASP A 32 -16.01 -9.92 -6.50
N PRO A 33 -16.89 -8.92 -6.35
CA PRO A 33 -16.70 -7.82 -5.41
C PRO A 33 -16.43 -8.26 -3.98
N ARG A 34 -17.06 -9.34 -3.51
CA ARG A 34 -16.85 -9.84 -2.15
C ARG A 34 -15.47 -10.45 -2.02
N GLU A 35 -14.97 -11.11 -3.06
CA GLU A 35 -13.58 -11.58 -3.09
C GLU A 35 -12.61 -10.40 -3.03
N LEU A 36 -12.85 -9.35 -3.82
CA LEU A 36 -12.01 -8.16 -3.83
C LEU A 36 -12.01 -7.44 -2.49
N GLU A 37 -13.16 -7.32 -1.84
CA GLU A 37 -13.29 -6.77 -0.49
C GLU A 37 -12.61 -7.69 0.55
N PHE A 38 -12.70 -9.01 0.38
CA PHE A 38 -12.02 -9.97 1.24
C PHE A 38 -10.49 -9.99 1.07
N ARG A 39 -9.94 -9.45 -0.03
CA ARG A 39 -8.49 -9.42 -0.26
C ARG A 39 -7.88 -8.05 -0.01
N PHE A 40 -8.59 -7.00 -0.41
CA PHE A 40 -8.10 -5.63 -0.36
C PHE A 40 -8.95 -4.71 0.50
N GLY A 41 -9.94 -5.23 1.24
CA GLY A 41 -10.77 -4.43 2.14
C GLY A 41 -9.93 -3.64 3.14
N LEU A 42 -10.41 -2.43 3.45
CA LEU A 42 -9.83 -1.54 4.45
C LEU A 42 -10.79 -1.43 5.65
N HIS A 43 -10.28 -1.73 6.83
CA HIS A 43 -10.94 -1.45 8.09
C HIS A 43 -11.10 0.07 8.31
N SER A 44 -11.97 0.46 9.23
CA SER A 44 -12.31 1.87 9.49
C SER A 44 -11.09 2.75 9.80
N HIS A 45 -10.14 2.24 10.58
CA HIS A 45 -8.92 2.96 10.96
C HIS A 45 -7.91 3.03 9.80
N GLU A 46 -7.72 1.95 9.04
CA GLU A 46 -6.87 1.96 7.84
C GLU A 46 -7.42 2.93 6.80
N ARG A 47 -8.74 2.93 6.60
CA ARG A 47 -9.43 3.85 5.70
C ARG A 47 -9.25 5.31 6.11
N ARG A 48 -9.34 5.60 7.41
CA ARG A 48 -9.07 6.94 7.96
C ARG A 48 -7.63 7.35 7.69
N PHE A 49 -6.67 6.48 8.01
CA PHE A 49 -5.25 6.73 7.79
C PHE A 49 -4.93 6.99 6.30
N VAL A 50 -5.40 6.13 5.40
CA VAL A 50 -5.21 6.29 3.94
C VAL A 50 -5.79 7.63 3.47
N ARG A 51 -6.97 8.01 3.97
CA ARG A 51 -7.58 9.31 3.65
C ARG A 51 -6.71 10.48 4.10
N GLU A 52 -6.26 10.45 5.35
CA GLU A 52 -5.42 11.51 5.92
C GLU A 52 -4.07 11.61 5.18
N LEU A 53 -3.45 10.47 4.86
CA LEU A 53 -2.18 10.40 4.15
C LEU A 53 -2.28 10.98 2.73
N LEU A 54 -3.26 10.50 1.96
CA LEU A 54 -3.46 10.99 0.58
C LEU A 54 -3.90 12.46 0.56
N ALA A 55 -4.71 12.91 1.53
CA ALA A 55 -5.10 14.32 1.60
C ALA A 55 -3.91 15.25 1.91
N ALA A 56 -3.01 14.82 2.78
CA ALA A 56 -1.87 15.62 3.21
C ALA A 56 -0.69 15.58 2.22
N ARG A 57 -0.54 14.49 1.45
CA ARG A 57 0.66 14.23 0.62
C ARG A 57 0.26 13.73 -0.76
N THR A 58 0.08 14.66 -1.69
CA THR A 58 -0.38 14.37 -3.06
C THR A 58 0.66 13.65 -3.92
N GLN A 59 1.94 13.77 -3.58
CA GLN A 59 3.03 13.09 -4.25
C GLN A 59 3.15 11.60 -3.87
N LEU A 60 2.49 11.16 -2.80
CA LEU A 60 2.53 9.77 -2.39
C LEU A 60 1.53 8.94 -3.19
N TRP A 61 1.98 7.78 -3.64
CA TRP A 61 1.11 6.71 -4.12
C TRP A 61 0.99 5.65 -3.04
N VAL A 62 -0.25 5.26 -2.77
CA VAL A 62 -0.60 4.27 -1.75
C VAL A 62 -1.18 3.04 -2.41
N PHE A 63 -0.67 1.87 -2.04
CA PHE A 63 -1.11 0.58 -2.52
C PHE A 63 -1.62 -0.24 -1.34
N ARG A 64 -2.83 -0.77 -1.45
CA ARG A 64 -3.34 -1.77 -0.53
C ARG A 64 -2.75 -3.13 -0.87
N CYS A 65 -2.17 -3.76 0.13
CA CYS A 65 -1.68 -5.13 0.06
C CYS A 65 -2.82 -6.14 0.08
N ASP A 66 -2.59 -7.30 -0.54
CA ASP A 66 -3.47 -8.46 -0.41
C ASP A 66 -3.30 -9.06 0.99
N GLN A 67 -4.35 -8.97 1.80
CA GLN A 67 -4.33 -9.39 3.20
C GLN A 67 -4.17 -10.91 3.39
N LEU A 68 -4.35 -11.71 2.32
CA LEU A 68 -4.11 -13.15 2.36
C LEU A 68 -2.65 -13.54 2.19
N ARG A 69 -1.76 -12.56 1.93
CA ARG A 69 -0.40 -12.82 1.47
C ARG A 69 0.70 -12.34 2.40
N ALA A 70 0.38 -11.87 3.61
CA ALA A 70 1.37 -11.44 4.59
C ALA A 70 2.45 -10.51 4.00
N CYS A 71 2.01 -9.45 3.32
CA CYS A 71 2.87 -8.43 2.72
C CYS A 71 2.64 -7.03 3.32
N GLY A 72 2.11 -6.98 4.55
CA GLY A 72 1.68 -5.78 5.26
C GLY A 72 0.28 -5.33 4.88
N ASP A 73 -0.10 -4.15 5.36
CA ASP A 73 -1.36 -3.51 5.04
C ASP A 73 -1.23 -2.59 3.82
N LEU A 74 -0.11 -1.88 3.71
CA LEU A 74 0.10 -0.86 2.68
C LEU A 74 1.54 -0.85 2.18
N VAL A 75 1.70 -0.52 0.89
CA VAL A 75 2.97 -0.03 0.33
C VAL A 75 2.79 1.43 -0.07
N VAL A 76 3.70 2.29 0.37
CA VAL A 76 3.72 3.71 0.06
C VAL A 76 4.97 4.04 -0.75
N VAL A 77 4.80 4.78 -1.83
CA VAL A 77 5.90 5.22 -2.71
C VAL A 77 5.84 6.73 -2.87
N ASP A 78 6.96 7.40 -2.64
CA ASP A 78 7.11 8.82 -2.96
C ASP A 78 7.41 8.99 -4.46
N MET A 79 6.46 9.58 -5.19
CA MET A 79 6.55 9.74 -6.64
C MET A 79 7.27 11.04 -7.06
N SER A 80 7.65 11.90 -6.11
CA SER A 80 8.39 13.13 -6.40
C SER A 80 9.81 12.87 -6.90
N ALA A 81 10.39 11.72 -6.53
CA ALA A 81 11.72 11.31 -6.96
C ALA A 81 11.71 10.64 -8.37
N PRO A 82 12.81 10.76 -9.14
CA PRO A 82 13.03 9.94 -10.33
C PRO A 82 12.92 8.45 -10.00
N ARG A 83 12.46 7.62 -10.95
CA ARG A 83 12.22 6.18 -10.75
C ARG A 83 13.39 5.45 -10.07
N ALA A 84 14.63 5.78 -10.43
CA ALA A 84 15.85 5.18 -9.88
C ALA A 84 16.09 5.48 -8.39
N LEU A 85 15.45 6.53 -7.85
CA LEU A 85 15.63 7.00 -6.48
C LEU A 85 14.37 6.82 -5.60
N ARG A 86 13.27 6.31 -6.17
CA ARG A 86 12.03 6.06 -5.42
C ARG A 86 12.25 4.98 -4.38
N ARG A 87 11.76 5.25 -3.18
CA ARG A 87 11.82 4.34 -2.03
C ARG A 87 10.43 3.81 -1.74
N CYS A 88 10.38 2.59 -1.23
CA CYS A 88 9.13 1.94 -0.80
C CYS A 88 9.10 1.89 0.72
N VAL A 89 7.98 2.29 1.31
CA VAL A 89 7.69 2.04 2.73
C VAL A 89 6.54 1.04 2.80
N VAL A 90 6.80 -0.14 3.36
CA VAL A 90 5.78 -1.16 3.61
C VAL A 90 5.36 -1.07 5.06
N VAL A 91 4.06 -1.06 5.33
CA VAL A 91 3.51 -0.79 6.66
C VAL A 91 2.54 -1.88 7.06
N GLU A 92 2.73 -2.40 8.27
CA GLU A 92 1.70 -3.08 9.07
C GLU A 92 1.18 -2.09 10.12
N LEU A 93 -0.07 -1.65 9.97
CA LEU A 93 -0.72 -0.69 10.86
C LEU A 93 -1.18 -1.40 12.14
N LYS A 94 -0.68 -0.95 13.28
CA LYS A 94 -1.14 -1.42 14.60
C LYS A 94 -1.49 -0.27 15.51
N GLN A 95 -2.73 -0.23 15.99
CA GLN A 95 -3.19 0.78 16.94
C GLN A 95 -2.46 0.65 18.28
N ARG A 96 -2.08 1.78 18.89
CA ARG A 96 -1.42 1.84 20.21
C ARG A 96 -0.08 1.10 20.27
N VAL A 97 0.55 0.87 19.13
CA VAL A 97 1.88 0.25 19.03
C VAL A 97 2.87 1.29 18.54
N ARG A 98 3.98 1.48 19.26
CA ARG A 98 5.03 2.40 18.82
C ARG A 98 5.60 1.95 17.47
N VAL A 99 5.74 2.88 16.54
CA VAL A 99 6.35 2.62 15.23
C VAL A 99 7.78 2.12 15.40
N ARG A 100 8.12 1.04 14.70
CA ARG A 100 9.48 0.49 14.64
C ARG A 100 9.72 -0.19 13.30
N ALA A 101 11.00 -0.31 12.92
CA ALA A 101 11.39 -1.18 11.83
C ALA A 101 11.07 -2.64 12.18
N ALA A 102 10.53 -3.37 11.21
CA ALA A 102 10.08 -4.75 11.40
C ALA A 102 10.28 -5.64 10.15
N PRO A 103 11.50 -5.69 9.57
CA PRO A 103 11.75 -6.39 8.29
C PRO A 103 11.46 -7.90 8.34
N ASN A 104 11.57 -8.53 9.51
CA ASN A 104 11.35 -9.97 9.71
C ASN A 104 10.00 -10.28 10.37
N HIS A 105 9.05 -9.33 10.39
CA HIS A 105 7.75 -9.58 10.97
C HIS A 105 6.93 -10.52 10.09
N VAL A 106 6.24 -11.48 10.69
CA VAL A 106 5.50 -12.52 9.96
C VAL A 106 4.46 -11.96 8.98
N GLN A 107 3.74 -10.91 9.35
CA GLN A 107 2.76 -10.26 8.47
C GLN A 107 3.39 -9.44 7.34
N LEU A 108 4.72 -9.27 7.37
CA LEU A 108 5.53 -8.62 6.35
C LEU A 108 6.42 -9.62 5.60
N ALA A 109 6.27 -10.94 5.81
CA ALA A 109 7.18 -11.95 5.25
C ALA A 109 7.33 -11.86 3.73
N ASN A 110 6.27 -11.46 3.01
CA ASN A 110 6.26 -11.38 1.55
C ASN A 110 6.30 -9.95 1.01
N HIS A 111 6.72 -8.97 1.82
CA HIS A 111 6.73 -7.56 1.40
C HIS A 111 7.61 -7.30 0.16
N THR A 112 8.72 -8.03 0.01
CA THR A 112 9.61 -7.92 -1.15
C THR A 112 8.94 -8.37 -2.45
N ILE A 113 8.07 -9.38 -2.40
CA ILE A 113 7.31 -9.85 -3.57
C ILE A 113 6.29 -8.79 -4.01
N ALA A 114 5.60 -8.17 -3.04
CA ALA A 114 4.69 -7.07 -3.33
C ALA A 114 5.43 -5.87 -3.95
N VAL A 115 6.64 -5.54 -3.46
CA VAL A 115 7.47 -4.48 -4.05
C VAL A 115 7.98 -4.86 -5.45
N ALA A 116 8.32 -6.13 -5.70
CA ALA A 116 8.71 -6.61 -7.02
C ALA A 116 7.59 -6.41 -8.07
N GLU A 117 6.31 -6.51 -7.66
CA GLU A 117 5.18 -6.16 -8.53
C GLU A 117 5.20 -4.68 -8.96
N LEU A 118 5.63 -3.76 -8.08
CA LEU A 118 5.79 -2.34 -8.44
C LEU A 118 6.95 -2.13 -9.43
N ALA A 119 8.05 -2.86 -9.25
CA ALA A 119 9.17 -2.82 -10.17
C ALA A 119 8.77 -3.34 -11.57
N ALA A 120 8.05 -4.47 -11.62
CA ALA A 120 7.52 -5.05 -12.85
C ALA A 120 6.54 -4.11 -13.58
N ARG A 121 5.79 -3.29 -12.82
CA ARG A 121 4.90 -2.23 -13.35
C ARG A 121 5.65 -0.95 -13.76
N GLY A 122 6.97 -0.89 -13.61
CA GLY A 122 7.77 0.29 -13.94
C GLY A 122 7.63 1.47 -12.98
N ILE A 123 7.04 1.26 -11.79
CA ILE A 123 6.79 2.31 -10.80
C ILE A 123 8.06 2.65 -10.03
N VAL A 124 8.90 1.64 -9.76
CA VAL A 124 10.18 1.76 -9.05
C VAL A 124 11.30 1.05 -9.82
N ALA A 125 12.55 1.20 -9.38
CA ALA A 125 13.68 0.42 -9.91
C ALA A 125 13.52 -1.08 -9.59
N PRO A 126 14.25 -2.00 -10.26
CA PRO A 126 14.21 -3.45 -9.99
C PRO A 126 14.52 -3.85 -8.54
N ASP A 127 15.35 -3.06 -7.84
CA ASP A 127 15.71 -3.27 -6.43
C ASP A 127 15.65 -1.93 -5.68
N PRO A 128 14.45 -1.42 -5.37
CA PRO A 128 14.30 -0.13 -4.72
C PRO A 128 14.63 -0.26 -3.23
N PRO A 129 15.15 0.79 -2.57
CA PRO A 129 15.26 0.78 -1.12
C PRO A 129 13.89 0.56 -0.47
N VAL A 130 13.79 -0.43 0.43
CA VAL A 130 12.56 -0.77 1.14
C VAL A 130 12.72 -0.56 2.64
N THR A 131 11.78 0.13 3.26
CA THR A 131 11.64 0.22 4.72
C THR A 131 10.36 -0.47 5.16
N ALA A 132 10.49 -1.51 5.97
CA ALA A 132 9.37 -2.24 6.55
C ALA A 132 9.08 -1.71 7.97
N LEU A 133 7.88 -1.16 8.18
CA LEU A 133 7.44 -0.56 9.44
C LEU A 133 6.26 -1.31 10.03
N LEU A 134 6.21 -1.34 11.36
CA LEU A 134 5.07 -1.81 12.13
C LEU A 134 4.73 -0.79 13.21
N GLY A 135 3.45 -0.48 13.37
CA GLY A 135 2.93 0.31 14.48
C GLY A 135 1.88 1.34 14.08
N GLU A 136 1.62 2.29 14.97
CA GLU A 136 0.70 3.40 14.78
C GLU A 136 1.42 4.49 14.00
N VAL A 137 1.47 4.30 12.68
CA VAL A 137 2.18 5.19 11.76
C VAL A 137 1.37 6.46 11.55
N GLY A 138 2.01 7.62 11.68
CA GLY A 138 1.42 8.92 11.38
C GLY A 138 1.80 9.40 9.98
N VAL A 139 1.05 10.38 9.44
CA VAL A 139 1.37 11.01 8.15
C VAL A 139 2.80 11.58 8.12
N GLY A 140 3.31 12.04 9.26
CA GLY A 140 4.68 12.56 9.39
C GLY A 140 5.77 11.51 9.16
N THR A 141 5.47 10.21 9.23
CA THR A 141 6.45 9.14 8.98
C THR A 141 6.90 9.07 7.52
N PHE A 142 6.13 9.64 6.59
CA PHE A 142 6.44 9.69 5.16
C PHE A 142 6.95 11.06 4.72
N ALA A 143 7.44 11.87 5.65
CA ALA A 143 8.14 13.10 5.33
C ALA A 143 9.55 12.75 4.81
N SER A 144 9.73 12.89 3.49
CA SER A 144 11.05 12.99 2.85
C SER A 144 11.65 14.38 3.11
#